data_AF-A0A523WUU8-F1
#
_entry.id   AF-A0A523WUU8-F1
#
_cell.length_a   1.000
_cell.length_b   1.000
_cell.length_c   1.000
_cell.angle_alpha   90.00
_cell.angle_beta   90.00
_cell.angle_gamma   90.00
#
_symmetry.space_group_name_H-M   'P 1'
#
loop_
_entity.id
_entity.type
_entity.pdbx_description
1 polymer ?
#
loop_
_entity_poly.entity_id
_entity_poly.type
_entity_poly.pdbx_seq_one_letter_code
_entity_poly.pdbx_strand_id
1 'polypeptide(L)' 'GDKTQFASFVLAARYGSPGLVFAGIMLGAALITGSGVVIGKGLMRIVPERYLRYAAAALFLIFGIIFLAKAFLGIEIL' A
#
# COMPACT_ATOMS: atom_id res chain seq x y z
N GLY A 1 -2.79 -11.55 9.40
CA GLY A 1 -1.91 -11.10 10.49
C GLY A 1 -0.73 -10.38 9.90
N ASP A 2 -0.95 -9.26 9.23
CA ASP A 2 0.14 -8.44 8.68
C ASP A 2 0.54 -7.35 9.68
N LYS A 3 1.73 -6.77 9.57
CA LYS A 3 2.29 -5.76 10.50
C LYS A 3 1.31 -4.59 10.72
N THR A 4 0.52 -4.26 9.72
CA THR A 4 -0.54 -3.24 9.78
C THR A 4 -1.63 -3.59 10.79
N GLN A 5 -1.98 -4.87 10.95
CA GLN A 5 -2.97 -5.31 11.94
C GLN A 5 -2.43 -5.17 13.37
N PHE A 6 -1.14 -5.48 13.59
CA PHE A 6 -0.49 -5.21 14.88
C PHE A 6 -0.41 -3.71 15.19
N ALA A 7 -0.11 -2.88 14.19
CA ALA A 7 -0.12 -1.42 14.36
C ALA A 7 -1.51 -0.92 14.80
N SER A 8 -2.58 -1.44 14.20
CA SER A 8 -3.96 -1.14 14.61
C SER A 8 -4.26 -1.52 16.06
N PHE A 9 -3.80 -2.69 16.51
CA PHE A 9 -3.97 -3.13 17.91
C PHE A 9 -3.18 -2.25 18.88
N VAL A 10 -1.93 -1.91 18.56
CA VAL A 10 -1.11 -1.01 19.37
C VAL A 10 -1.73 0.38 19.47
N LEU A 11 -2.28 0.89 18.37
CA LEU A 11 -2.97 2.18 18.35
C LEU A 11 -4.24 2.16 19.21
N ALA A 12 -5.04 1.10 19.11
CA ALA A 12 -6.23 0.90 19.93
C ALA A 12 -5.88 0.81 21.43
N ALA A 13 -4.81 0.09 21.77
CA ALA A 13 -4.30 -0.02 23.14
C ALA A 13 -3.78 1.32 23.68
N ARG A 14 -3.12 2.13 22.83
CA ARG A 14 -2.55 3.43 23.21
C ARG A 14 -3.61 4.49 23.51
N TYR A 15 -4.70 4.53 22.76
CA TYR A 15 -5.75 5.55 22.92
C TYR A 15 -6.91 5.11 23.82
N GLY A 16 -6.90 3.87 24.34
CA GLY A 16 -7.93 3.35 25.25
C GLY A 16 -9.36 3.31 24.68
N SER A 17 -9.51 3.59 23.37
CA SER A 17 -10.80 3.77 22.69
C SER A 17 -10.83 2.99 21.36
N PRO A 18 -10.99 1.65 21.42
CA PRO A 18 -10.89 0.79 20.24
C PRO A 18 -11.86 1.14 19.11
N GLY A 19 -13.06 1.62 19.45
CA GLY A 19 -14.08 2.01 18.47
C GLY A 19 -13.68 3.22 17.61
N LEU A 20 -13.07 4.26 18.21
CA LEU A 20 -12.62 5.45 17.49
C LEU A 20 -11.42 5.13 16.59
N VAL A 21 -10.50 4.30 17.09
CA VAL A 21 -9.33 3.86 16.32
C VAL A 21 -9.77 3.00 15.11
N PHE A 22 -10.72 2.09 15.31
CA PHE A 22 -11.28 1.29 14.22
C PHE A 22 -11.95 2.19 13.16
N ALA A 23 -12.78 3.14 13.58
CA ALA A 23 -13.41 4.09 12.67
C ALA A 23 -12.38 4.92 11.89
N GLY A 24 -11.32 5.40 12.56
CA GLY A 24 -10.23 6.14 11.92
C GLY A 24 -9.48 5.32 10.88
N ILE A 25 -9.15 4.06 11.18
CA ILE A 25 -8.48 3.15 10.23
C ILE A 25 -9.38 2.86 9.04
N MET A 26 -10.67 2.58 9.27
CA MET A 26 -11.64 2.33 8.20
C MET A 26 -11.81 3.55 7.29
N LEU A 27 -11.93 4.75 7.85
CA LEU A 27 -12.01 6.00 7.09
C LEU A 27 -10.72 6.26 6.31
N GLY A 28 -9.55 6.09 6.93
CA GLY A 28 -8.27 6.25 6.26
C GLY A 28 -8.12 5.29 5.08
N ALA A 29 -8.46 4.01 5.28
CA ALA A 29 -8.44 3.01 4.21
C ALA A 29 -9.42 3.36 3.09
N ALA A 30 -10.66 3.71 3.43
CA ALA A 30 -11.68 4.10 2.45
C ALA A 30 -11.25 5.34 1.63
N LEU A 31 -10.63 6.33 2.26
CA LEU A 31 -10.12 7.52 1.59
C LEU A 31 -8.96 7.19 0.65
N ILE A 32 -7.98 6.40 1.10
CA ILE A 32 -6.82 6.01 0.28
C ILE A 32 -7.28 5.19 -0.93
N THR A 33 -8.07 4.14 -0.70
CA THR A 33 -8.58 3.28 -1.78
C THR A 33 -9.52 4.04 -2.71
N GLY A 34 -10.46 4.80 -2.15
CA GLY A 34 -11.42 5.61 -2.90
C GLY A 34 -10.73 6.65 -3.79
N SER A 35 -9.77 7.39 -3.24
CA SER A 35 -8.98 8.38 -4.00
C SER A 35 -8.17 7.69 -5.09
N GLY A 36 -7.55 6.54 -4.79
CA GLY A 36 -6.82 5.73 -5.77
C GLY A 36 -7.69 5.28 -6.93
N VAL A 37 -8.94 4.87 -6.67
CA VAL A 37 -9.89 4.47 -7.73
C VAL A 37 -10.32 5.65 -8.58
N VAL A 38 -10.62 6.81 -7.98
CA VAL A 38 -11.02 8.02 -8.72
C VAL A 38 -9.88 8.48 -9.65
N ILE A 39 -8.65 8.56 -9.11
CA ILE A 39 -7.47 8.94 -9.87
C ILE A 39 -7.16 7.90 -10.95
N GLY A 40 -7.17 6.61 -10.59
CA GLY A 40 -6.89 5.51 -11.51
C GLY A 40 -7.88 5.46 -12.67
N LYS A 41 -9.18 5.67 -12.41
CA LYS A 41 -10.21 5.73 -13.45
C LYS A 41 -10.02 6.93 -14.39
N GLY A 42 -9.57 8.07 -13.85
CA GLY A 42 -9.18 9.24 -14.66
C GLY A 42 -7.95 8.94 -15.54
N LEU A 43 -6.95 8.27 -14.98
CA LEU A 43 -5.72 7.92 -15.69
C LEU A 43 -5.96 6.92 -16.83
N MET A 44 -6.88 5.95 -16.65
CA MET A 44 -7.26 4.99 -17.70
C MET A 44 -7.92 5.65 -18.93
N ARG A 45 -8.46 6.87 -18.81
CA ARG A 45 -8.99 7.61 -19.97
C ARG A 45 -7.89 8.23 -20.83
N ILE A 46 -6.71 8.46 -20.27
CA ILE A 46 -5.60 9.15 -20.91
C ILE A 46 -4.52 8.16 -21.35
N VAL A 47 -4.30 7.10 -20.54
CA VAL A 47 -3.23 6.12 -20.73
C VAL A 47 -3.82 4.79 -21.21
N PRO A 48 -3.42 4.28 -22.38
CA PRO A 48 -3.84 2.96 -22.87
C PRO A 48 -3.42 1.86 -21.89
N GLU A 49 -4.30 0.89 -21.66
CA GLU A 49 -4.12 -0.19 -20.68
C GLU A 49 -2.80 -0.96 -20.85
N ARG A 50 -2.30 -1.06 -22.08
CA ARG A 50 -1.04 -1.71 -22.42
C ARG A 50 0.16 -1.06 -21.71
N TYR A 51 0.21 0.27 -21.64
CA TYR A 51 1.29 0.98 -20.94
C TYR A 51 1.20 0.79 -19.43
N LEU A 52 -0.01 0.80 -18.88
CA LEU A 52 -0.24 0.58 -17.45
C LEU A 52 0.24 -0.82 -17.04
N ARG A 53 0.00 -1.82 -17.90
CA ARG A 53 0.44 -3.20 -17.68
C ARG A 53 1.97 -3.35 -17.71
N TYR A 54 2.65 -2.73 -18.69
CA TYR A 54 4.11 -2.75 -18.74
C TYR A 54 4.73 -1.99 -17.55
N ALA A 55 4.15 -0.86 -17.16
CA ALA A 55 4.60 -0.10 -16.00
C ALA A 55 4.46 -0.91 -14.70
N ALA A 56 3.32 -1.57 -14.48
CA ALA A 56 3.10 -2.43 -13.33
C ALA A 56 4.08 -3.62 -13.32
N ALA A 57 4.30 -4.26 -14.46
CA ALA A 57 5.26 -5.37 -14.58
C ALA A 57 6.70 -4.93 -14.29
N ALA A 58 7.12 -3.78 -14.83
CA ALA A 58 8.44 -3.21 -14.56
C ALA A 58 8.60 -2.88 -13.07
N LEU A 59 7.59 -2.25 -12.46
CA LEU A 59 7.60 -1.92 -11.03
C LEU A 59 7.71 -3.17 -10.16
N PHE A 60 6.97 -4.23 -10.50
CA PHE A 60 7.01 -5.50 -9.80
C PHE A 60 8.38 -6.18 -9.93
N LEU A 61 8.98 -6.13 -11.13
CA LEU A 61 10.32 -6.66 -11.37
C LEU A 61 11.37 -5.90 -10.54
N ILE A 62 11.30 -4.57 -10.52
CA ILE A 62 12.21 -3.71 -9.74
C ILE A 62 12.11 -4.06 -8.26
N PHE A 63 10.89 -4.07 -7.70
CA PHE A 63 10.71 -4.44 -6.29
C PHE A 63 11.17 -5.87 -5.99
N GLY A 64 10.90 -6.81 -6.90
CA GLY A 64 11.38 -8.19 -6.77
C GLY A 64 12.91 -8.28 -6.71
N ILE A 65 13.62 -7.57 -7.60
CA ILE A 65 15.09 -7.52 -7.60
C ILE A 65 15.61 -6.85 -6.33
N ILE A 66 15.01 -5.74 -5.90
CA ILE A 66 15.39 -5.06 -4.65
C ILE A 66 15.23 -6.02 -3.46
N PHE A 67 14.11 -6.75 -3.39
CA PHE A 67 13.84 -7.67 -2.29
C PHE A 67 14.81 -8.86 -2.31
N LEU A 68 15.12 -9.39 -3.50
CA LEU A 68 16.09 -10.46 -3.67
C LEU A 68 17.50 -10.00 -3.30
N ALA A 69 17.91 -8.81 -3.74
CA ALA A 69 19.19 -8.22 -3.37
C ALA A 69 19.28 -7.97 -1.86
N LYS A 70 18.21 -7.47 -1.24
CA LYS A 70 18.13 -7.31 0.23
C LYS A 70 18.30 -8.65 0.94
N ALA A 71 17.67 -9.71 0.44
CA ALA A 71 17.77 -11.06 1.02
C ALA A 71 19.17 -11.68 0.90
N PHE A 72 19.86 -11.48 -0.23
CA PHE A 72 21.17 -12.10 -0.49
C PHE A 72 22.38 -11.27 -0.03
N LEU A 73 22.32 -9.94 -0.19
CA LEU A 73 23.45 -9.04 0.10
C LEU A 73 23.31 -8.32 1.44
N GLY A 74 22.16 -8.41 2.12
CA GLY A 74 21.92 -7.72 3.39
C GLY A 74 21.95 -6.19 3.29
N ILE A 75 21.86 -5.63 2.08
CA ILE A 75 21.91 -4.18 1.86
C ILE A 75 20.52 -3.60 2.14
N GLU A 76 20.41 -2.75 3.15
CA GLU A 76 19.21 -1.92 3.39
C GLU A 76 19.18 -0.77 2.38
N ILE A 77 18.56 -1.00 1.22
CA ILE A 77 18.34 0.05 0.20
C ILE A 77 17.01 0.80 0.43
N LEU A 78 16.19 0.34 1.37
CA LEU A 78 14.97 0.98 1.91
C LEU A 78 14.61 0.37 3.26
#